data_AF-A0A951DG13-F1
#
_entry.id   AF-A0A951DG13-F1
#
_cell.length_a   1.000
_cell.length_b   1.000
_cell.length_c   1.000
_cell.angle_alpha   90.00
_cell.angle_beta   90.00
_cell.angle_gamma   90.00
#
_symmetry.space_group_name_H-M   'P 1'
#
loop_
_entity.id
_entity.type
_entity.pdbx_description
1 polymer ?
#
loop_
_entity_poly.entity_id
_entity_poly.type
_entity_poly.pdbx_seq_one_letter_code
_entity_poly.pdbx_strand_id
1 'polypeptide(L)'
;MPILSILFALNIQADAENRGLQALDKGDYAQAEQIFSGLVSQDPKDYGALFNLALAETGLKKNDQATEHYRKVLSLKPGLYEAELNLGILELREQHAADALPLLQDAAKQKPSAAPPHRYLGDAYLTSGDAAAAEEQYKQAVAAN
;
A
#
# COMPACT_ATOMS: atom_id res chain seq x y z
N MET A 1 -21.29 -8.83 -32.66
CA MET A 1 -21.21 -9.85 -31.58
C MET A 1 -20.11 -9.60 -30.52
N PRO A 2 -19.61 -8.37 -30.18
CA PRO A 2 -18.59 -8.23 -29.11
C PRO A 2 -19.14 -7.90 -27.71
N ILE A 3 -20.36 -7.36 -27.60
CA ILE A 3 -20.88 -6.81 -26.33
C ILE A 3 -21.10 -7.91 -25.27
N LEU A 4 -21.54 -9.11 -25.67
CA LEU A 4 -21.83 -10.20 -24.76
C LEU A 4 -20.55 -10.81 -24.13
N SER A 5 -19.45 -10.87 -24.88
CA SER A 5 -18.16 -11.37 -24.39
C SER A 5 -17.49 -10.41 -23.40
N ILE A 6 -17.66 -9.10 -23.61
CA ILE A 6 -17.13 -8.06 -22.72
C ILE A 6 -17.87 -8.06 -21.39
N LEU A 7 -19.21 -8.13 -21.40
CA LEU A 7 -20.02 -8.23 -20.18
C LEU A 7 -19.72 -9.48 -19.35
N PHE A 8 -19.48 -10.62 -20.01
CA PHE A 8 -19.13 -11.86 -19.32
C PHE A 8 -17.75 -11.79 -18.65
N ALA A 9 -16.75 -11.22 -19.34
CA ALA A 9 -15.42 -11.02 -18.77
C ALA A 9 -15.43 -10.04 -17.58
N LEU A 10 -16.19 -8.95 -17.68
CA LEU A 10 -16.35 -7.97 -16.58
C LEU A 10 -17.00 -8.59 -15.34
N ASN A 11 -17.99 -9.47 -15.51
CA ASN A 11 -18.62 -10.17 -14.38
C ASN A 11 -17.67 -11.15 -13.68
N ILE A 12 -16.81 -11.85 -14.43
CA ILE A 12 -15.81 -12.75 -13.85
C ILE A 12 -14.73 -11.95 -13.10
N GLN A 13 -14.32 -10.80 -13.65
CA GLN A 13 -13.33 -9.93 -13.02
C GLN A 13 -13.83 -9.37 -11.69
N ALA A 14 -15.06 -8.84 -11.66
CA ALA A 14 -15.67 -8.33 -10.43
C ALA A 14 -15.85 -9.43 -9.36
N ASP A 15 -16.18 -10.66 -9.77
CA ASP A 15 -16.24 -11.80 -8.85
C ASP A 15 -14.87 -12.17 -8.28
N ALA A 16 -13.83 -12.19 -9.12
CA ALA A 16 -12.47 -12.46 -8.67
C ALA A 16 -11.96 -11.37 -7.71
N GLU A 17 -12.18 -10.09 -8.03
CA GLU A 17 -11.80 -8.97 -7.17
C GLU A 17 -12.47 -9.07 -5.80
N ASN A 18 -13.78 -9.32 -5.74
CA ASN A 18 -14.51 -9.49 -4.48
C ASN A 18 -13.97 -10.67 -3.65
N ARG A 19 -13.63 -11.80 -4.28
CA ARG A 19 -13.00 -12.94 -3.59
C ARG A 19 -11.61 -12.59 -3.06
N GLY A 20 -10.82 -11.86 -3.83
CA GLY A 20 -9.50 -11.38 -3.41
C GLY A 20 -9.58 -10.44 -2.21
N LEU A 21 -10.52 -9.49 -2.23
CA LEU A 21 -10.78 -8.59 -1.11
C LEU A 21 -11.26 -9.34 0.14
N GLN A 22 -12.12 -10.34 -0.03
CA GLN A 22 -12.57 -11.19 1.07
C GLN A 22 -11.41 -12.02 1.66
N ALA A 23 -10.49 -12.49 0.84
CA ALA A 23 -9.29 -13.19 1.30
C ALA A 23 -8.38 -12.26 2.13
N LEU A 24 -8.18 -11.02 1.67
CA LEU A 24 -7.44 -9.99 2.44
C LEU A 24 -8.09 -9.70 3.80
N ASP A 25 -9.41 -9.53 3.85
CA ASP A 25 -10.17 -9.26 5.08
C ASP A 25 -10.02 -10.41 6.10
N LYS A 26 -9.96 -11.66 5.62
CA LYS A 26 -9.71 -12.84 6.45
C LYS A 26 -8.24 -13.05 6.83
N GLY A 27 -7.33 -12.26 6.27
CA GLY A 27 -5.88 -12.47 6.41
C GLY A 27 -5.35 -13.69 5.64
N ASP A 28 -6.12 -14.25 4.70
CA ASP A 28 -5.65 -15.30 3.79
C ASP A 28 -4.86 -14.67 2.64
N TYR A 29 -3.66 -14.19 2.98
CA TYR A 29 -2.81 -13.48 2.05
C TYR A 29 -2.32 -14.36 0.89
N ALA A 30 -2.23 -15.68 1.08
CA ALA A 30 -1.84 -16.60 0.02
C ALA A 30 -2.92 -16.70 -1.06
N GLN A 31 -4.19 -16.83 -0.66
CA GLN A 31 -5.31 -16.81 -1.59
C GLN A 31 -5.44 -15.44 -2.27
N ALA A 32 -5.28 -14.36 -1.52
CA ALA A 32 -5.32 -13.01 -2.07
C ALA A 32 -4.24 -12.79 -3.14
N GLU A 33 -2.99 -13.18 -2.86
CA GLU A 33 -1.87 -13.08 -3.81
C GLU A 33 -2.20 -13.82 -5.12
N GLN A 34 -2.68 -15.06 -5.03
CA GLN A 34 -3.03 -15.86 -6.22
C GLN A 34 -4.12 -15.18 -7.07
N ILE A 35 -5.14 -14.61 -6.43
CA ILE A 35 -6.24 -13.95 -7.13
C ILE A 35 -5.75 -12.67 -7.79
N PHE A 36 -5.08 -11.78 -7.03
CA PHE A 36 -4.64 -10.50 -7.56
C PHE A 36 -3.51 -10.63 -8.57
N SER A 37 -2.62 -11.63 -8.47
CA SER A 37 -1.63 -11.91 -9.52
C SER A 37 -2.30 -12.30 -10.84
N GLY A 38 -3.42 -13.04 -10.77
CA GLY A 38 -4.23 -13.38 -11.94
C GLY A 38 -4.92 -12.17 -12.57
N LEU A 39 -5.39 -11.22 -11.76
CA LEU A 39 -5.98 -9.96 -12.24
C LEU A 39 -4.92 -9.05 -12.87
N VAL A 40 -3.77 -8.87 -12.22
CA VAL A 40 -2.62 -8.11 -12.75
C VAL A 40 -2.08 -8.71 -14.04
N SER A 41 -2.13 -10.05 -14.21
CA SER A 41 -1.72 -10.69 -15.47
C SER A 41 -2.67 -10.36 -16.63
N GLN A 42 -3.94 -10.06 -16.35
CA GLN A 42 -4.93 -9.68 -17.36
C GLN A 42 -4.84 -8.18 -17.69
N ASP A 43 -4.70 -7.34 -16.66
CA ASP A 43 -4.43 -5.92 -16.81
C ASP A 43 -3.26 -5.48 -15.92
N PRO A 44 -2.04 -5.41 -16.47
CA PRO A 44 -0.85 -4.99 -15.72
C PRO A 44 -0.84 -3.52 -15.30
N LYS A 45 -1.84 -2.72 -15.69
CA LYS A 45 -2.00 -1.31 -15.33
C LYS A 45 -3.16 -1.05 -14.36
N ASP A 46 -3.88 -2.09 -13.96
CA ASP A 46 -4.86 -1.98 -12.88
C ASP A 46 -4.13 -1.72 -11.55
N TYR A 47 -4.07 -0.45 -11.16
CA TYR A 47 -3.40 -0.05 -9.92
C TYR A 47 -4.12 -0.58 -8.68
N GLY A 48 -5.42 -0.88 -8.75
CA GLY A 48 -6.18 -1.44 -7.63
C GLY A 48 -5.78 -2.89 -7.38
N ALA A 49 -5.75 -3.70 -8.44
CA ALA A 49 -5.25 -5.07 -8.37
C ALA A 49 -3.76 -5.13 -7.95
N LEU A 50 -2.92 -4.24 -8.47
CA LEU A 50 -1.51 -4.12 -8.06
C LEU A 50 -1.36 -3.75 -6.58
N PHE A 51 -2.16 -2.80 -6.08
CA PHE A 51 -2.13 -2.40 -4.68
C PHE A 51 -2.53 -3.55 -3.75
N ASN A 52 -3.60 -4.26 -4.10
CA ASN A 52 -4.06 -5.40 -3.31
C ASN A 52 -3.11 -6.61 -3.37
N LEU A 53 -2.41 -6.80 -4.50
CA LEU A 53 -1.32 -7.77 -4.60
C LEU A 53 -0.17 -7.39 -3.66
N ALA A 54 0.28 -6.13 -3.67
CA ALA A 54 1.33 -5.64 -2.78
C ALA A 54 0.95 -5.77 -1.31
N LEU A 55 -0.33 -5.56 -0.98
CA LEU A 55 -0.85 -5.75 0.38
C LEU A 55 -0.81 -7.23 0.81
N ALA A 56 -1.21 -8.15 -0.08
CA ALA A 56 -1.10 -9.58 0.16
C ALA A 56 0.37 -10.01 0.37
N GLU A 57 1.27 -9.56 -0.50
CA GLU A 57 2.70 -9.84 -0.42
C GLU A 57 3.32 -9.29 0.87
N THR A 58 2.91 -8.10 1.32
CA THR A 58 3.30 -7.53 2.63
C THR A 58 2.84 -8.44 3.77
N GLY A 59 1.61 -8.95 3.74
CA GLY A 59 1.09 -9.91 4.71
C GLY A 59 1.86 -11.24 4.73
N LEU A 60 2.38 -11.66 3.57
CA LEU A 60 3.23 -12.84 3.40
C LEU A 60 4.72 -12.59 3.71
N LYS A 61 5.11 -11.36 4.04
CA LYS A 61 6.52 -10.93 4.22
C LYS A 61 7.38 -11.07 2.96
N LYS A 62 6.75 -10.98 1.79
CA LYS A 62 7.38 -10.93 0.46
C LYS A 62 7.77 -9.49 0.12
N ASN A 63 8.65 -8.91 0.95
CA ASN A 63 8.84 -7.46 1.03
C ASN A 63 9.38 -6.87 -0.28
N ASP A 64 10.32 -7.53 -0.96
CA ASP A 64 10.86 -7.06 -2.24
C ASP A 64 9.78 -6.92 -3.33
N GLN A 65 8.90 -7.93 -3.42
CA GLN A 65 7.82 -7.98 -4.41
C GLN A 65 6.76 -6.93 -4.09
N ALA A 66 6.39 -6.79 -2.82
CA ALA A 66 5.46 -5.78 -2.35
C ALA A 66 5.99 -4.36 -2.67
N THR A 67 7.27 -4.11 -2.42
CA THR A 67 7.93 -2.83 -2.73
C THR A 67 7.87 -2.52 -4.23
N GLU A 68 8.17 -3.49 -5.10
CA GLU A 68 8.07 -3.31 -6.55
C GLU A 68 6.63 -2.95 -6.98
N HIS A 69 5.64 -3.69 -6.47
CA HIS A 69 4.25 -3.45 -6.82
C HIS A 69 3.73 -2.12 -6.26
N TYR A 70 4.08 -1.73 -5.03
CA TYR A 70 3.72 -0.40 -4.52
C TYR A 70 4.35 0.73 -5.33
N ARG A 71 5.62 0.61 -5.72
CA ARG A 71 6.27 1.61 -6.60
C ARG A 71 5.57 1.68 -7.96
N LYS A 72 5.15 0.54 -8.51
CA LYS A 72 4.36 0.51 -9.74
C LYS A 72 3.00 1.19 -9.58
N VAL A 73 2.31 0.96 -8.46
CA VAL A 73 1.06 1.67 -8.12
C VAL A 73 1.27 3.17 -8.12
N LEU A 74 2.32 3.67 -7.45
CA LEU A 74 2.63 5.10 -7.38
C LEU A 74 3.07 5.68 -8.73
N SER A 75 3.65 4.87 -9.62
CA SER A 75 3.94 5.29 -11.00
C SER A 75 2.68 5.46 -11.86
N LEU A 76 1.64 4.65 -11.62
CA LEU A 76 0.36 4.69 -12.34
C LEU A 76 -0.61 5.71 -11.74
N LYS A 77 -0.57 5.86 -10.42
CA LYS A 77 -1.40 6.76 -9.63
C LYS A 77 -0.55 7.46 -8.56
N PRO A 78 0.19 8.52 -8.94
CA PRO A 78 0.91 9.36 -7.99
C PRO A 78 -0.03 9.94 -6.94
N GLY A 79 0.41 10.07 -5.69
CA GLY A 79 -0.41 10.63 -4.62
C GLY A 79 -1.44 9.67 -4.03
N LEU A 80 -1.36 8.36 -4.29
CA LEU A 80 -2.25 7.41 -3.61
C LEU A 80 -1.81 7.23 -2.15
N TYR A 81 -2.52 7.91 -1.24
CA TYR A 81 -2.26 7.89 0.21
C TYR A 81 -1.98 6.49 0.76
N GLU A 82 -2.83 5.50 0.43
CA GLU A 82 -2.70 4.15 0.96
C GLU A 82 -1.42 3.46 0.48
N ALA A 83 -0.96 3.71 -0.76
CA ALA A 83 0.28 3.13 -1.27
C ALA A 83 1.51 3.83 -0.69
N GLU A 84 1.50 5.16 -0.57
CA GLU A 84 2.57 5.93 0.08
C GLU A 84 2.76 5.50 1.54
N LEU A 85 1.66 5.41 2.29
CA LEU A 85 1.71 4.98 3.69
C LEU A 85 2.23 3.55 3.83
N ASN A 86 1.67 2.58 3.09
CA ASN A 86 2.08 1.18 3.23
C ASN A 86 3.52 0.95 2.77
N LEU A 87 3.95 1.58 1.66
CA LEU A 87 5.34 1.47 1.21
C LEU A 87 6.29 2.13 2.22
N GLY A 88 5.95 3.32 2.74
CA GLY A 88 6.77 3.98 3.76
C GLY A 88 6.92 3.14 5.04
N ILE A 89 5.85 2.48 5.49
CA ILE A 89 5.90 1.54 6.62
C ILE A 89 6.79 0.34 6.30
N LEU A 90 6.70 -0.20 5.09
CA LEU A 90 7.49 -1.35 4.65
C LEU A 90 8.99 -1.00 4.61
N GLU A 91 9.36 0.12 4.00
CA GLU A 91 10.74 0.60 3.96
C GLU A 91 11.30 0.85 5.37
N LEU A 92 10.49 1.33 6.32
CA LEU A 92 10.92 1.45 7.73
C LEU A 92 11.18 0.10 8.40
N ARG A 93 10.34 -0.90 8.13
CA ARG A 93 10.55 -2.25 8.69
C ARG A 93 11.86 -2.86 8.19
N GLU A 94 12.25 -2.53 6.96
CA GLU A 94 13.53 -2.91 6.34
C GLU A 94 14.69 -1.97 6.71
N GLN A 95 14.49 -1.03 7.64
CA GLN A 95 15.49 -0.05 8.09
C GLN A 95 15.95 0.94 7.01
N HIS A 96 15.21 1.07 5.91
CA HIS A 96 15.43 2.06 4.85
C HIS A 96 14.76 3.40 5.16
N ALA A 97 15.12 4.01 6.29
CA ALA A 97 14.48 5.24 6.76
C ALA A 97 14.54 6.41 5.74
N ALA A 98 15.62 6.49 4.95
CA ALA A 98 15.77 7.49 3.90
C ALA A 98 14.71 7.37 2.79
N ASP A 99 14.34 6.14 2.40
CA ASP A 99 13.32 5.89 1.38
C ASP A 99 11.90 6.05 1.95
N ALA A 100 11.71 5.74 3.24
CA ALA A 100 10.43 5.88 3.91
C ALA A 100 10.01 7.35 4.16
N LEU A 101 10.96 8.22 4.52
CA LEU A 101 10.70 9.62 4.88
C LEU A 101 9.85 10.37 3.85
N PRO A 102 10.22 10.44 2.55
CA PRO A 102 9.43 11.19 1.57
C PRO A 102 8.01 10.64 1.42
N LEU A 103 7.84 9.32 1.42
CA LEU A 103 6.53 8.65 1.30
C LEU A 103 5.61 8.99 2.47
N LEU A 104 6.15 8.91 3.70
CA LEU A 104 5.39 9.20 4.91
C LEU A 104 5.11 10.70 5.06
N GLN A 105 6.00 11.56 4.58
CA GLN A 105 5.79 13.02 4.53
C GLN A 105 4.64 13.36 3.58
N ASP A 106 4.60 12.74 2.41
CA ASP A 106 3.52 12.95 1.44
C ASP A 106 2.18 12.41 1.97
N ALA A 107 2.17 11.21 2.58
CA ALA A 107 0.98 10.69 3.27
C ALA A 107 0.48 11.64 4.38
N ALA A 108 1.37 12.21 5.19
CA ALA A 108 1.02 13.17 6.23
C ALA A 108 0.46 14.49 5.67
N LYS A 109 0.99 14.99 4.54
CA LYS A 109 0.43 16.17 3.86
C LYS A 109 -0.98 15.93 3.35
N GLN A 110 -1.25 14.73 2.84
CA GLN A 110 -2.58 14.37 2.32
C GLN A 110 -3.63 14.26 3.42
N LYS A 111 -3.25 13.67 4.57
CA LYS A 111 -4.15 13.49 5.72
C LYS A 111 -3.48 14.03 6.99
N PRO A 112 -3.44 15.36 7.18
CA PRO A 112 -2.72 15.99 8.29
C PRO A 112 -3.31 15.71 9.68
N SER A 113 -4.55 15.24 9.74
CA SER A 113 -5.21 14.83 10.99
C SER A 113 -5.12 13.33 11.24
N ALA A 114 -4.48 12.54 10.38
CA ALA A 114 -4.37 11.10 10.55
C ALA A 114 -3.16 10.76 11.42
N ALA A 115 -3.38 9.99 12.50
CA ALA A 115 -2.30 9.57 13.38
C ALA A 115 -1.20 8.70 12.70
N PRO A 116 -1.52 7.74 11.81
CA PRO A 116 -0.53 6.78 11.33
C PRO A 116 0.68 7.41 10.60
N PRO A 117 0.51 8.31 9.60
CA PRO A 117 1.66 8.93 8.94
C PRO A 117 2.60 9.64 9.91
N HIS A 118 2.07 10.41 10.86
CA HIS A 118 2.87 11.12 11.87
C HIS A 118 3.60 10.17 12.81
N ARG A 119 2.95 9.09 13.25
CA ARG A 119 3.59 8.06 14.07
C ARG A 119 4.80 7.45 13.34
N TYR A 120 4.61 7.03 12.09
CA TYR A 120 5.69 6.41 11.31
C TYR A 120 6.77 7.42 10.89
N LEU A 121 6.44 8.69 10.67
CA LEU A 121 7.46 9.75 10.52
C LEU A 121 8.32 9.89 11.77
N GLY A 122 7.73 9.82 12.97
CA GLY A 122 8.48 9.78 14.22
C GLY A 122 9.47 8.61 14.25
N ASP A 123 9.00 7.42 13.90
CA ASP A 123 9.83 6.21 13.83
C ASP A 123 10.98 6.36 12.80
N ALA A 124 10.70 6.99 11.65
CA ALA A 124 11.68 7.29 10.60
C ALA A 124 12.77 8.27 11.05
N TYR A 125 12.36 9.37 11.70
CA TYR A 125 13.30 10.37 12.22
C TYR A 125 14.16 9.82 13.35
N LEU A 126 13.60 9.00 14.25
CA LEU A 126 14.39 8.30 15.28
C LEU A 126 15.44 7.39 14.67
N THR A 127 15.05 6.59 13.67
CA THR A 127 15.98 5.68 12.97
C THR A 127 17.10 6.46 12.26
N SER A 128 16.80 7.68 11.80
CA SER A 128 17.76 8.58 11.15
C SER A 128 18.57 9.45 12.14
N GLY A 129 18.32 9.32 13.45
CA GLY A 129 19.02 10.06 14.51
C GLY A 129 18.47 11.46 14.83
N ASP A 130 17.36 11.88 14.21
CA ASP A 130 16.72 13.17 14.46
C ASP A 130 15.62 13.06 15.52
N ALA A 131 16.04 13.00 16.79
CA ALA A 131 15.12 12.87 17.92
C ALA A 131 14.18 14.07 18.08
N ALA A 132 14.60 15.27 17.67
CA ALA A 132 13.79 16.48 17.77
C ALA A 132 12.63 16.46 16.76
N ALA A 133 12.92 16.10 15.51
CA ALA A 133 11.87 15.92 14.50
C ALA A 133 10.93 14.77 14.88
N ALA A 134 11.46 13.68 15.45
CA ALA A 134 10.64 12.58 15.92
C ALA A 134 9.63 12.99 17.01
N GLU A 135 10.09 13.72 18.03
CA GLU A 135 9.24 14.20 19.11
C GLU A 135 8.07 15.05 18.58
N GLU A 136 8.34 15.94 17.62
CA GLU A 136 7.31 16.76 16.98
C GLU A 136 6.26 15.88 16.28
N GLN A 137 6.71 14.90 15.48
CA GLN A 137 5.79 14.03 14.77
C GLN A 137 4.95 13.15 15.71
N TYR A 138 5.53 12.67 16.83
CA TYR A 138 4.75 11.94 17.82
C TYR A 138 3.70 12.82 18.52
N LYS A 139 3.99 14.10 18.77
CA LYS A 139 2.98 15.04 19.29
C LYS A 139 1.81 15.20 18.32
N GLN A 140 2.10 15.34 17.02
CA GLN A 140 1.05 15.40 16.00
C GLN A 140 0.23 14.10 15.96
N ALA A 141 0.88 12.93 16.06
CA ALA A 141 0.21 11.64 16.07
C ALA A 141 -0.72 11.45 17.29
N VAL A 142 -0.37 12.01 18.45
CA VAL A 142 -1.20 11.96 19.67
C VAL A 142 -2.34 12.98 19.62
N ALA A 143 -2.14 14.12 18.94
CA ALA A 143 -3.17 15.14 18.76
C ALA A 143 -4.20 14.80 17.68
N ALA A 144 -3.91 13.80 16.83
CA ALA A 144 -4.80 13.29 15.80
C ALA A 144 -6.02 12.57 16.41
N ASN A 145 -7.22 12.85 15.88
CA ASN A 145 -8.50 12.28 16.30
C ASN A 145 -9.04 11.28 15.28
#